data_AF-A0A7V2QM92-F1
#
_entry.id   AF-A0A7V2QM92-F1
#
_cell.length_a   1.000
_cell.length_b   1.000
_cell.length_c   1.000
_cell.angle_alpha   90.00
_cell.angle_beta   90.00
_cell.angle_gamma   90.00
#
_symmetry.space_group_name_H-M   'P 1'
#
loop_
_entity.id
_entity.type
_entity.pdbx_description
1 polymer ?
#
loop_
_entity_poly.entity_id
_entity_poly.type
_entity_poly.pdbx_seq_one_letter_code
_entity_poly.pdbx_strand_id
1 'polypeptide(L)'
;MPRTGIFFTYFQGERLRDFPQALAGILDKENVAYYDAVYQSRHGLYYLEPLSEVLLLKVHSPAMVARVKRTGDYESALYSAGGTVQAAETIWQKEIDNAFVFTSFGDHHAGRDFYGGMCYFNGAALAIKALKERGAGRFAIVDTDCHHADGTRDIFADDDSVLHVCLCSQQWADEHHNVDVRIPPRTSDEAYLAQLEREFVPRVTAFKPEYIFWEFGYDATRGEYGDKGLTMDCHPKLAGIIKDAADRVCRGRLITILCGGSGRAVATYTIPQIIRCLAELDMEA
;
A
#
# COMPACT_ATOMS: atom_id res chain seq x y z
N MET A 1 5.75 9.98 -19.14
CA MET A 1 5.28 8.67 -18.68
C MET A 1 6.26 8.15 -17.63
N PRO A 2 5.82 8.01 -16.38
CA PRO A 2 6.59 7.38 -15.32
C PRO A 2 6.80 5.90 -15.62
N ARG A 3 7.87 5.33 -15.08
CA ARG A 3 8.11 3.89 -15.06
C ARG A 3 7.38 3.31 -13.85
N THR A 4 6.38 2.48 -14.09
CA THR A 4 5.57 1.88 -13.03
C THR A 4 5.97 0.43 -12.81
N GLY A 5 6.34 0.10 -11.58
CA GLY A 5 6.59 -1.27 -11.16
C GLY A 5 5.32 -1.97 -10.65
N ILE A 6 5.09 -3.20 -11.06
CA ILE A 6 4.01 -4.06 -10.56
C ILE A 6 4.63 -5.24 -9.83
N PHE A 7 4.43 -5.33 -8.52
CA PHE A 7 5.05 -6.37 -7.70
C PHE A 7 4.01 -7.46 -7.39
N PHE A 8 4.14 -8.60 -8.06
CA PHE A 8 3.36 -9.79 -7.79
C PHE A 8 4.05 -10.61 -6.69
N THR A 9 3.50 -10.54 -5.48
CA THR A 9 3.99 -11.34 -4.36
C THR A 9 3.39 -12.75 -4.39
N TYR A 10 3.83 -13.63 -3.50
CA TYR A 10 3.27 -14.97 -3.40
C TYR A 10 1.82 -14.91 -2.92
N PHE A 11 0.86 -15.16 -3.82
CA PHE A 11 -0.57 -15.08 -3.51
C PHE A 11 -1.14 -16.34 -2.87
N GLN A 12 -2.01 -16.12 -1.88
CA GLN A 12 -2.92 -17.12 -1.38
C GLN A 12 -4.37 -16.65 -1.50
N GLY A 13 -5.28 -17.60 -1.76
CA GLY A 13 -6.73 -17.35 -1.79
C GLY A 13 -7.29 -16.93 -3.16
N GLU A 14 -8.60 -16.63 -3.15
CA GLU A 14 -9.37 -16.41 -4.39
C GLU A 14 -9.41 -14.95 -4.85
N ARG A 15 -9.11 -14.00 -3.95
CA ARG A 15 -9.24 -12.55 -4.18
C ARG A 15 -8.56 -12.06 -5.45
N LEU A 16 -7.35 -12.57 -5.70
CA LEU A 16 -6.48 -12.13 -6.79
C LEU A 16 -6.36 -13.17 -7.91
N ARG A 17 -7.26 -14.16 -7.94
CA ARG A 17 -7.19 -15.29 -8.88
C ARG A 17 -7.25 -14.90 -10.36
N ASP A 18 -7.85 -13.75 -10.66
CA ASP A 18 -7.99 -13.23 -12.02
C ASP A 18 -6.78 -12.40 -12.48
N PHE A 19 -5.76 -12.27 -11.64
CA PHE A 19 -4.48 -11.64 -11.98
C PHE A 19 -3.43 -12.72 -12.29
N PRO A 20 -2.53 -12.48 -13.26
CA PRO A 20 -2.30 -11.22 -13.99
C PRO A 20 -3.25 -10.95 -15.18
N GLN A 21 -4.19 -11.83 -15.51
CA GLN A 21 -5.03 -11.72 -16.72
C GLN A 21 -5.85 -10.42 -16.77
N ALA A 22 -6.34 -9.93 -15.62
CA ALA A 22 -7.04 -8.65 -15.52
C ALA A 22 -6.17 -7.42 -15.87
N LEU A 23 -4.85 -7.59 -16.02
CA LEU A 23 -3.90 -6.57 -16.44
C LEU A 23 -3.46 -6.74 -17.89
N ALA A 24 -4.14 -7.57 -18.68
CA ALA A 24 -3.88 -7.70 -20.11
C ALA A 24 -3.88 -6.31 -20.79
N GLY A 25 -2.87 -6.05 -21.63
CA GLY A 25 -2.69 -4.75 -22.28
C GLY A 25 -2.02 -3.67 -21.42
N ILE A 26 -1.89 -3.84 -20.09
CA ILE A 26 -1.04 -3.00 -19.24
C ILE A 26 0.39 -3.57 -19.18
N LEU A 27 0.52 -4.89 -19.01
CA LEU A 27 1.81 -5.55 -18.80
C LEU A 27 2.76 -5.44 -20.00
N ASP A 28 2.22 -5.22 -21.21
CA ASP A 28 2.99 -5.10 -22.44
C ASP A 28 3.49 -3.66 -22.72
N LYS A 29 3.19 -2.70 -21.83
CA LYS A 29 3.57 -1.29 -22.01
C LYS A 29 5.04 -1.07 -21.67
N GLU A 30 5.75 -0.32 -22.51
CA GLU A 30 7.19 -0.08 -22.38
C GLU A 30 7.59 0.60 -21.06
N ASN A 31 6.68 1.37 -20.45
CA ASN A 31 6.90 2.05 -19.18
C ASN A 31 6.38 1.25 -17.97
N VAL A 32 6.01 -0.02 -18.15
CA VAL A 32 5.58 -0.92 -17.09
C VAL A 32 6.61 -2.04 -16.93
N ALA A 33 7.07 -2.25 -15.70
CA ALA A 33 7.89 -3.40 -15.32
C ALA A 33 7.13 -4.22 -14.29
N TYR A 34 7.27 -5.55 -14.30
CA TYR A 34 6.67 -6.40 -13.29
C TYR A 34 7.73 -7.27 -12.61
N TYR A 35 7.58 -7.46 -11.31
CA TYR A 35 8.45 -8.23 -10.43
C TYR A 35 7.65 -9.36 -9.84
N ASP A 36 8.20 -10.56 -9.84
CA ASP A 36 7.41 -11.75 -9.53
C ASP A 36 8.14 -12.74 -8.62
N ALA A 37 7.41 -13.19 -7.60
CA ALA A 37 7.83 -14.20 -6.63
C ALA A 37 7.46 -15.64 -7.07
N VAL A 38 6.56 -15.81 -8.04
CA VAL A 38 5.84 -17.07 -8.30
C VAL A 38 6.25 -17.74 -9.63
N TYR A 39 6.38 -17.01 -10.73
CA TYR A 39 6.66 -17.57 -12.06
C TYR A 39 8.17 -17.65 -12.33
N GLN A 40 8.75 -18.81 -12.00
CA GLN A 40 10.06 -19.35 -12.45
C GLN A 40 11.07 -18.36 -13.04
N SER A 41 11.82 -17.66 -12.18
CA SER A 41 13.25 -17.95 -12.00
C SER A 41 13.82 -17.06 -10.90
N ARG A 42 14.48 -17.67 -9.90
CA ARG A 42 15.29 -16.96 -8.90
C ARG A 42 16.47 -16.16 -9.50
N HIS A 43 16.57 -16.14 -10.82
CA HIS A 43 17.62 -15.53 -11.64
C HIS A 43 17.06 -14.71 -12.82
N GLY A 44 15.76 -14.45 -12.85
CA GLY A 44 15.12 -13.61 -13.87
C GLY A 44 15.46 -12.14 -13.64
N LEU A 45 15.28 -11.32 -14.68
CA LEU A 45 15.57 -9.88 -14.62
C LEU A 45 14.73 -9.12 -13.57
N TYR A 46 13.59 -9.69 -13.15
CA TYR A 46 12.64 -9.07 -12.22
C TYR A 46 12.11 -10.07 -11.18
N TYR A 47 13.02 -10.63 -10.38
CA TYR A 47 12.68 -11.54 -9.28
C TYR A 47 12.33 -10.77 -8.00
N LEU A 48 11.32 -11.24 -7.27
CA LEU A 48 10.94 -10.70 -5.97
C LEU A 48 11.58 -11.51 -4.83
N GLU A 49 12.34 -10.85 -3.96
CA GLU A 49 13.03 -11.53 -2.85
C GLU A 49 12.17 -11.56 -1.57
N PRO A 50 12.18 -12.67 -0.81
CA PRO A 50 11.54 -12.70 0.49
C PRO A 50 12.31 -11.80 1.47
N LEU A 51 11.59 -11.15 2.38
CA LEU A 51 12.21 -10.27 3.35
C LEU A 51 13.21 -11.00 4.26
N SER A 52 14.34 -10.35 4.56
CA SER A 52 15.28 -10.88 5.55
C SER A 52 14.75 -10.75 6.98
N GLU A 53 15.05 -11.73 7.82
CA GLU A 53 14.69 -11.67 9.25
C GLU A 53 15.40 -10.51 9.98
N VAL A 54 16.60 -10.12 9.53
CA VAL A 54 17.30 -8.95 10.07
C VAL A 54 16.48 -7.68 9.90
N LEU A 55 15.80 -7.52 8.76
CA LEU A 55 14.94 -6.37 8.51
C LEU A 55 13.62 -6.47 9.28
N LEU A 56 13.00 -7.66 9.37
CA LEU A 56 11.80 -7.88 10.19
C LEU A 56 11.99 -7.38 11.63
N LEU A 57 13.12 -7.73 12.23
CA LEU A 57 13.44 -7.41 13.62
C LEU A 57 13.71 -5.92 13.87
N LYS A 58 13.76 -5.07 12.84
CA LYS A 58 13.85 -3.61 12.98
C LYS A 58 12.50 -2.95 13.26
N VAL A 59 11.40 -3.66 13.00
CA VAL A 59 10.02 -3.17 13.19
C VAL A 59 9.27 -4.05 14.19
N HIS A 60 9.35 -5.36 13.99
CA HIS A 60 8.57 -6.34 14.74
C HIS A 60 9.43 -7.05 15.79
N SER A 61 8.83 -7.36 16.93
CA SER A 61 9.50 -8.05 18.03
C SER A 61 9.91 -9.47 17.62
N PRO A 62 10.99 -10.03 18.20
CA PRO A 62 11.33 -11.44 18.00
C PRO A 62 10.19 -12.40 18.35
N ALA A 63 9.40 -12.08 19.38
CA ALA A 63 8.27 -12.90 19.81
C ALA A 63 7.14 -12.90 18.78
N MET A 64 6.84 -11.74 18.18
CA MET A 64 5.89 -11.61 17.10
C MET A 64 6.34 -12.39 15.86
N VAL A 65 7.57 -12.19 15.40
CA VAL A 65 8.12 -12.92 14.24
C VAL A 65 8.04 -14.44 14.47
N ALA A 66 8.39 -14.90 15.68
CA ALA A 66 8.27 -16.32 16.02
C ALA A 66 6.83 -16.84 16.01
N ARG A 67 5.83 -16.02 16.39
CA ARG A 67 4.41 -16.38 16.28
C ARG A 67 3.97 -16.49 14.82
N VAL A 68 4.32 -15.52 13.97
CA VAL A 68 3.98 -15.56 12.52
C VAL A 68 4.59 -16.79 11.86
N LYS A 69 5.85 -17.14 12.18
CA LYS A 69 6.53 -18.36 11.70
C LYS A 69 5.72 -19.66 11.92
N ARG A 70 4.82 -19.70 12.90
CA ARG A 70 4.01 -20.88 13.24
C ARG A 70 2.63 -20.93 12.57
N THR A 71 2.25 -19.91 11.80
CA THR A 71 0.91 -19.79 11.20
C THR A 71 0.72 -20.62 9.92
N GLY A 72 1.82 -21.04 9.28
CA GLY A 72 1.80 -21.60 7.93
C GLY A 72 1.83 -20.53 6.83
N ASP A 73 1.54 -19.27 7.17
CA ASP A 73 1.47 -18.14 6.24
C ASP A 73 2.77 -17.33 6.15
N TYR A 74 3.79 -17.73 6.93
CA TYR A 74 5.04 -16.99 7.08
C TYR A 74 5.73 -16.70 5.75
N GLU A 75 5.80 -17.66 4.83
CA GLU A 75 6.46 -17.45 3.54
C GLU A 75 5.75 -16.38 2.71
N SER A 76 4.42 -16.46 2.58
CA SER A 76 3.66 -15.48 1.80
C SER A 76 3.61 -14.10 2.49
N ALA A 77 3.68 -14.07 3.82
CA ALA A 77 3.88 -12.83 4.60
C ALA A 77 5.25 -12.19 4.33
N LEU A 78 6.32 -12.99 4.23
CA LEU A 78 7.65 -12.49 3.87
C LEU A 78 7.67 -11.87 2.47
N TYR A 79 7.03 -12.50 1.49
CA TYR A 79 6.94 -11.95 0.14
C TYR A 79 6.03 -10.71 0.07
N SER A 80 4.93 -10.69 0.84
CA SER A 80 4.04 -9.52 0.90
C SER A 80 4.78 -8.26 1.37
N ALA A 81 5.45 -8.33 2.53
CA ALA A 81 6.25 -7.23 3.03
C ALA A 81 7.52 -6.98 2.17
N GLY A 82 8.13 -8.05 1.66
CA GLY A 82 9.31 -8.00 0.78
C GLY A 82 9.05 -7.22 -0.51
N GLY A 83 7.88 -7.39 -1.13
CA GLY A 83 7.49 -6.66 -2.33
C GLY A 83 7.42 -5.15 -2.09
N THR A 84 6.88 -4.71 -0.95
CA THR A 84 6.84 -3.30 -0.57
C THR A 84 8.24 -2.72 -0.34
N VAL A 85 9.11 -3.46 0.34
CA VAL A 85 10.51 -3.05 0.55
C VAL A 85 11.27 -2.96 -0.77
N GLN A 86 11.16 -3.98 -1.62
CA GLN A 86 11.83 -4.00 -2.91
C GLN A 86 11.34 -2.85 -3.81
N ALA A 87 10.03 -2.58 -3.86
CA ALA A 87 9.48 -1.44 -4.58
C ALA A 87 10.10 -0.10 -4.13
N ALA A 88 10.21 0.10 -2.81
CA ALA A 88 10.86 1.28 -2.25
C ALA A 88 12.33 1.40 -2.65
N GLU A 89 13.08 0.30 -2.61
CA GLU A 89 14.50 0.27 -2.98
C GLU A 89 14.73 0.47 -4.49
N THR A 90 13.88 -0.11 -5.35
CA THR A 90 13.93 0.07 -6.80
C THR A 90 13.62 1.53 -7.19
N ILE A 91 12.67 2.18 -6.51
CA ILE A 91 12.43 3.63 -6.66
C ILE A 91 13.64 4.43 -6.17
N TRP A 92 14.25 4.04 -5.06
CA TRP A 92 15.47 4.69 -4.54
C TRP A 92 16.63 4.64 -5.55
N GLN A 93 16.79 3.50 -6.21
CA GLN A 93 17.75 3.27 -7.30
C GLN A 93 17.38 4.00 -8.60
N LYS A 94 16.18 4.61 -8.66
CA LYS A 94 15.64 5.32 -9.82
C LYS A 94 15.41 4.40 -11.03
N GLU A 95 15.15 3.13 -10.81
CA GLU A 95 14.84 2.16 -11.87
C GLU A 95 13.36 2.24 -12.28
N ILE A 96 12.48 2.47 -11.29
CA ILE A 96 11.07 2.82 -11.47
C ILE A 96 10.78 4.13 -10.73
N ASP A 97 9.64 4.75 -11.02
CA ASP A 97 9.22 6.02 -10.44
C ASP A 97 8.11 5.84 -9.39
N ASN A 98 7.21 4.87 -9.60
CA ASN A 98 6.14 4.47 -8.68
C ASN A 98 5.86 2.96 -8.76
N ALA A 99 5.04 2.45 -7.84
CA ALA A 99 4.73 1.03 -7.80
C ALA A 99 3.32 0.70 -7.31
N PHE A 100 2.79 -0.43 -7.79
CA PHE A 100 1.66 -1.14 -7.18
C PHE A 100 2.13 -2.51 -6.69
N VAL A 101 1.91 -2.80 -5.41
CA VAL A 101 2.32 -4.03 -4.74
C VAL A 101 1.09 -4.87 -4.44
N PHE A 102 0.97 -5.99 -5.16
CA PHE A 102 -0.03 -7.00 -4.86
C PHE A 102 0.45 -7.80 -3.66
N THR A 103 -0.07 -7.52 -2.48
CA THR A 103 0.19 -8.31 -1.27
C THR A 103 -0.82 -9.44 -1.14
N SER A 104 -0.38 -10.56 -0.56
CA SER A 104 -1.29 -11.63 -0.13
C SER A 104 -1.91 -11.33 1.23
N PHE A 105 -1.18 -10.60 2.08
CA PHE A 105 -1.57 -10.20 3.42
C PHE A 105 -1.39 -8.70 3.56
N GLY A 106 -2.31 -8.04 4.26
CA GLY A 106 -2.24 -6.60 4.46
C GLY A 106 -1.08 -6.20 5.38
N ASP A 107 -0.85 -4.90 5.49
CA ASP A 107 0.23 -4.33 6.30
C ASP A 107 -0.30 -3.71 7.61
N HIS A 108 -1.42 -2.98 7.52
CA HIS A 108 -1.75 -1.90 8.44
C HIS A 108 -2.19 -2.32 9.86
N HIS A 109 -2.53 -3.60 10.07
CA HIS A 109 -2.86 -4.18 11.39
C HIS A 109 -1.66 -4.87 12.07
N ALA A 110 -0.49 -4.93 11.42
CA ALA A 110 0.72 -5.51 12.02
C ALA A 110 1.49 -4.44 12.80
N GLY A 111 1.45 -4.50 14.13
CA GLY A 111 2.18 -3.60 15.03
C GLY A 111 3.57 -4.12 15.39
N ARG A 112 4.21 -3.53 16.40
CA ARG A 112 5.54 -3.94 16.87
C ARG A 112 5.53 -5.32 17.52
N ASP A 113 4.51 -5.63 18.32
CA ASP A 113 4.43 -6.91 19.05
C ASP A 113 3.06 -7.58 18.95
N PHE A 114 2.31 -7.29 17.89
CA PHE A 114 1.03 -7.94 17.60
C PHE A 114 0.77 -7.95 16.09
N TYR A 115 -0.12 -8.84 15.65
CA TYR A 115 -0.60 -8.92 14.29
C TYR A 115 -2.06 -9.40 14.30
N GLY A 116 -2.81 -9.09 13.24
CA GLY A 116 -4.24 -9.37 13.18
C GLY A 116 -4.83 -8.95 11.84
N GLY A 117 -6.11 -9.22 11.61
CA GLY A 117 -6.82 -8.76 10.40
C GLY A 117 -6.17 -9.19 9.08
N MET A 118 -5.60 -10.41 9.03
CA MET A 118 -4.83 -10.90 7.88
C MET A 118 -3.59 -10.06 7.52
N CYS A 119 -3.08 -9.27 8.46
CA CYS A 119 -1.82 -8.54 8.36
C CYS A 119 -0.80 -9.18 9.30
N TYR A 120 0.33 -9.66 8.76
CA TYR A 120 1.34 -10.37 9.53
C TYR A 120 2.60 -9.55 9.77
N PHE A 121 3.01 -8.74 8.79
CA PHE A 121 4.14 -7.82 8.85
C PHE A 121 3.72 -6.50 8.19
N ASN A 122 4.29 -5.38 8.63
CA ASN A 122 3.96 -4.06 8.10
C ASN A 122 5.01 -3.65 7.06
N GLY A 123 4.73 -3.96 5.79
CA GLY A 123 5.61 -3.67 4.65
C GLY A 123 5.97 -2.18 4.52
N ALA A 124 5.02 -1.26 4.68
CA ALA A 124 5.28 0.18 4.69
C ALA A 124 6.33 0.56 5.73
N ALA A 125 6.17 0.08 6.98
CA ALA A 125 7.11 0.36 8.06
C ALA A 125 8.51 -0.21 7.80
N LEU A 126 8.58 -1.44 7.29
CA LEU A 126 9.83 -2.09 6.93
C LEU A 126 10.56 -1.35 5.80
N ALA A 127 9.81 -0.88 4.79
CA ALA A 127 10.35 -0.09 3.69
C ALA A 127 10.88 1.26 4.19
N ILE A 128 10.15 1.94 5.07
CA ILE A 128 10.60 3.18 5.72
C ILE A 128 11.89 2.95 6.50
N LYS A 129 12.01 1.86 7.28
CA LYS A 129 13.26 1.53 7.99
C LYS A 129 14.42 1.32 7.01
N ALA A 130 14.22 0.57 5.92
CA ALA A 130 15.26 0.35 4.92
C ALA A 130 15.69 1.66 4.22
N LEU A 131 14.74 2.54 3.87
CA LEU A 131 15.02 3.83 3.25
C LEU A 131 15.72 4.81 4.21
N LYS A 132 15.36 4.81 5.50
CA LYS A 132 16.05 5.63 6.53
C LYS A 132 17.54 5.28 6.62
N GLU A 133 17.90 4.00 6.51
CA GLU A 133 19.30 3.56 6.50
C GLU A 133 20.07 4.02 5.26
N ARG A 134 19.35 4.33 4.18
CA ARG A 134 19.91 4.92 2.95
C ARG A 134 19.91 6.45 2.97
N GLY A 135 19.39 7.07 4.03
CA GLY A 135 19.41 8.52 4.25
C GLY A 135 18.13 9.27 3.90
N ALA A 136 17.03 8.58 3.55
CA ALA A 136 15.73 9.22 3.41
C ALA A 136 15.16 9.63 4.78
N GLY A 137 14.60 10.84 4.86
CA GLY A 137 14.31 11.50 6.13
C GLY A 137 12.83 11.75 6.45
N ARG A 138 11.92 11.79 5.46
CA ARG A 138 10.48 12.02 5.71
C ARG A 138 9.59 11.17 4.82
N PHE A 139 8.53 10.61 5.38
CA PHE A 139 7.63 9.68 4.70
C PHE A 139 6.18 10.03 5.02
N ALA A 140 5.27 9.81 4.08
CA ALA A 140 3.85 9.88 4.36
C ALA A 140 3.20 8.52 4.11
N ILE A 141 2.26 8.14 4.97
CA ILE A 141 1.38 7.00 4.82
C ILE A 141 -0.04 7.55 4.76
N VAL A 142 -0.74 7.23 3.67
CA VAL A 142 -2.18 7.44 3.56
C VAL A 142 -2.85 6.07 3.53
N ASP A 143 -3.78 5.86 4.43
CA ASP A 143 -4.55 4.62 4.52
C ASP A 143 -6.01 4.89 4.15
N THR A 144 -6.48 4.19 3.11
CA THR A 144 -7.87 4.25 2.65
C THR A 144 -8.60 2.92 2.85
N ASP A 145 -7.98 1.94 3.49
CA ASP A 145 -8.68 0.79 4.06
C ASP A 145 -9.73 1.27 5.07
N CYS A 146 -10.88 0.58 5.13
CA CYS A 146 -11.96 1.04 5.99
C CYS A 146 -11.69 0.82 7.49
N HIS A 147 -10.77 -0.10 7.81
CA HIS A 147 -10.38 -0.45 9.16
C HIS A 147 -9.30 0.50 9.67
N HIS A 148 -9.24 0.66 10.99
CA HIS A 148 -8.19 1.49 11.58
C HIS A 148 -6.85 0.75 11.52
N ALA A 149 -5.84 1.39 10.96
CA ALA A 149 -4.45 0.92 10.94
C ALA A 149 -3.78 1.00 12.32
N ASP A 150 -4.23 0.17 13.27
CA ASP A 150 -3.69 0.08 14.61
C ASP A 150 -2.21 -0.34 14.63
N GLY A 151 -1.80 -1.19 13.69
CA GLY A 151 -0.40 -1.59 13.53
C GLY A 151 0.50 -0.44 13.08
N THR A 152 0.11 0.27 12.02
CA THR A 152 0.84 1.45 11.53
C THR A 152 0.87 2.55 12.60
N ARG A 153 -0.24 2.75 13.33
CA ARG A 153 -0.31 3.68 14.47
C ARG A 153 0.66 3.30 15.60
N ASP A 154 0.71 2.03 16.01
CA ASP A 154 1.62 1.54 17.04
C ASP A 154 3.11 1.73 16.67
N ILE A 155 3.44 1.51 15.39
CA ILE A 155 4.82 1.62 14.91
C ILE A 155 5.30 3.08 14.81
N PHE A 156 4.42 4.04 14.53
CA PHE A 156 4.79 5.43 14.28
C PHE A 156 4.25 6.44 15.28
N ALA A 157 3.67 5.98 16.40
CA ALA A 157 3.06 6.83 17.43
C ALA A 157 3.90 8.07 17.81
N ASP A 158 5.22 7.91 17.96
CA ASP A 158 6.15 8.97 18.38
C ASP A 158 7.20 9.32 17.30
N ASP A 159 6.92 9.07 16.01
CA ASP A 159 7.89 9.28 14.92
C ASP A 159 7.53 10.47 14.03
N ASP A 160 8.01 11.67 14.39
CA ASP A 160 7.79 12.94 13.66
C ASP A 160 8.27 12.93 12.20
N SER A 161 9.05 11.93 11.79
CA SER A 161 9.46 11.79 10.39
C SER A 161 8.43 11.06 9.52
N VAL A 162 7.30 10.65 10.08
CA VAL A 162 6.20 9.99 9.37
C VAL A 162 4.89 10.74 9.58
N LEU A 163 4.29 11.22 8.49
CA LEU A 163 2.90 11.67 8.47
C LEU A 163 2.01 10.45 8.22
N HIS A 164 1.10 10.13 9.14
CA HIS A 164 0.14 9.02 8.97
C HIS A 164 -1.29 9.54 8.98
N VAL A 165 -1.99 9.42 7.84
CA VAL A 165 -3.40 9.84 7.68
C VAL A 165 -4.24 8.60 7.34
N CYS A 166 -5.12 8.19 8.27
CA CYS A 166 -5.95 6.99 8.13
C CYS A 166 -7.44 7.35 8.04
N LEU A 167 -8.10 6.96 6.94
CA LEU A 167 -9.53 7.19 6.69
C LEU A 167 -10.36 6.02 7.24
N CYS A 168 -10.60 6.01 8.54
CA CYS A 168 -11.19 4.87 9.25
C CYS A 168 -12.44 5.25 10.07
N SER A 169 -12.77 4.47 11.10
CA SER A 169 -13.92 4.74 11.98
C SER A 169 -13.62 5.72 13.12
N GLN A 170 -12.34 6.04 13.36
CA GLN A 170 -11.89 6.91 14.44
C GLN A 170 -11.76 8.37 14.01
N GLN A 171 -11.78 9.29 14.99
CA GLN A 171 -11.51 10.71 14.77
C GLN A 171 -10.49 11.18 15.81
N TRP A 172 -9.25 11.36 15.38
CA TRP A 172 -8.15 11.67 16.28
C TRP A 172 -7.00 12.38 15.53
N ALA A 173 -6.23 13.19 16.24
CA ALA A 173 -5.00 13.76 15.73
C ALA A 173 -4.07 14.14 16.89
N ASP A 174 -2.76 14.04 16.70
CA ASP A 174 -1.74 14.46 17.67
C ASP A 174 -0.72 15.45 17.06
N GLU A 175 0.29 15.79 17.87
CA GLU A 175 1.45 16.59 17.51
C GLU A 175 2.49 15.85 16.63
N HIS A 176 2.47 14.52 16.60
CA HIS A 176 3.41 13.64 15.91
C HIS A 176 2.99 13.30 14.47
N HIS A 177 2.15 14.15 13.86
CA HIS A 177 1.64 13.98 12.49
C HIS A 177 0.78 12.73 12.28
N ASN A 178 0.17 12.23 13.34
CA ASN A 178 -0.74 11.12 13.29
C ASN A 178 -2.19 11.64 13.24
N VAL A 179 -2.97 11.19 12.25
CA VAL A 179 -4.33 11.68 11.98
C VAL A 179 -5.25 10.53 11.61
N ASP A 180 -6.37 10.41 12.32
CA ASP A 180 -7.50 9.54 11.97
C ASP A 180 -8.69 10.40 11.53
N VAL A 181 -9.15 10.15 10.31
CA VAL A 181 -10.28 10.83 9.68
C VAL A 181 -11.48 9.90 9.71
N ARG A 182 -12.53 10.31 10.43
CA ARG A 182 -13.72 9.48 10.58
C ARG A 182 -14.55 9.44 9.31
N ILE A 183 -14.72 8.25 8.77
CA ILE A 183 -15.61 7.90 7.67
C ILE A 183 -16.89 7.24 8.21
N PRO A 184 -18.03 7.94 8.21
CA PRO A 184 -19.31 7.36 8.61
C PRO A 184 -19.77 6.26 7.64
N PRO A 185 -20.62 5.32 8.10
CA PRO A 185 -21.35 4.45 7.19
C PRO A 185 -22.24 5.25 6.22
N ARG A 186 -22.49 4.71 5.04
CA ARG A 186 -23.28 5.34 3.95
C ARG A 186 -22.72 6.68 3.47
N THR A 187 -21.40 6.80 3.47
CA THR A 187 -20.67 7.91 2.85
C THR A 187 -20.75 7.77 1.32
N SER A 188 -21.00 8.88 0.61
CA SER A 188 -20.95 8.92 -0.85
C SER A 188 -19.51 9.09 -1.34
N ASP A 189 -19.24 8.72 -2.60
CA ASP A 189 -17.92 8.87 -3.20
C ASP A 189 -17.44 10.34 -3.14
N GLU A 190 -18.32 11.29 -3.44
CA GLU A 190 -17.98 12.73 -3.41
C GLU A 190 -17.58 13.18 -2.01
N ALA A 191 -18.29 12.71 -0.99
CA ALA A 191 -17.98 13.03 0.39
C ALA A 191 -16.66 12.39 0.83
N TYR A 192 -16.39 11.14 0.44
CA TYR A 192 -15.14 10.44 0.76
C TYR A 192 -13.94 11.12 0.08
N LEU A 193 -14.04 11.41 -1.22
CA LEU A 193 -13.00 12.11 -1.98
C LEU A 193 -12.71 13.50 -1.42
N ALA A 194 -13.75 14.26 -1.08
CA ALA A 194 -13.60 15.58 -0.47
C ALA A 194 -12.94 15.52 0.93
N GLN A 195 -13.18 14.44 1.68
CA GLN A 195 -12.49 14.22 2.95
C GLN A 195 -11.01 13.89 2.75
N LEU A 196 -10.69 12.97 1.83
CA LEU A 196 -9.29 12.67 1.49
C LEU A 196 -8.56 13.96 1.06
N GLU A 197 -9.13 14.69 0.10
CA GLU A 197 -8.49 15.90 -0.43
C GLU A 197 -8.26 16.94 0.66
N ARG A 198 -9.26 17.19 1.51
CA ARG A 198 -9.17 18.18 2.60
C ARG A 198 -8.15 17.77 3.67
N GLU A 199 -8.11 16.50 4.06
CA GLU A 199 -7.31 16.04 5.20
C GLU A 199 -5.89 15.63 4.80
N PHE A 200 -5.70 15.04 3.62
CA PHE A 200 -4.40 14.53 3.19
C PHE A 200 -3.58 15.57 2.42
N VAL A 201 -4.16 16.23 1.40
CA VAL A 201 -3.39 17.06 0.46
C VAL A 201 -2.68 18.26 1.14
N PRO A 202 -3.33 19.07 2.00
CA PRO A 202 -2.65 20.15 2.70
C PRO A 202 -1.55 19.64 3.63
N ARG A 203 -1.79 18.53 4.34
CA ARG A 203 -0.83 17.95 5.30
C ARG A 203 0.40 17.43 4.59
N VAL A 204 0.23 16.63 3.54
CA VAL A 204 1.36 16.06 2.80
C VAL A 204 2.16 17.16 2.07
N THR A 205 1.49 18.21 1.58
CA THR A 205 2.14 19.39 0.99
C THR A 205 2.99 20.15 2.01
N ALA A 206 2.48 20.35 3.22
CA ALA A 206 3.24 21.01 4.29
C ALA A 206 4.41 20.14 4.78
N PHE A 207 4.17 18.83 4.90
CA PHE A 207 5.12 17.85 5.43
C PHE A 207 6.30 17.56 4.48
N LYS A 208 6.07 17.66 3.16
CA LYS A 208 7.09 17.46 2.11
C LYS A 208 7.85 16.13 2.27
N PRO A 209 7.15 14.99 2.21
CA PRO A 209 7.79 13.68 2.31
C PRO A 209 8.64 13.40 1.06
N GLU A 210 9.56 12.46 1.18
CA GLU A 210 10.34 11.93 0.07
C GLU A 210 9.68 10.72 -0.61
N TYR A 211 8.74 10.09 0.08
CA TYR A 211 7.94 8.95 -0.39
C TYR A 211 6.53 9.03 0.19
N ILE A 212 5.55 8.60 -0.60
CA ILE A 212 4.19 8.32 -0.13
C ILE A 212 3.95 6.82 -0.25
N PHE A 213 3.52 6.20 0.85
CA PHE A 213 2.97 4.86 0.88
C PHE A 213 1.45 5.00 0.97
N TRP A 214 0.74 4.31 0.09
CA TRP A 214 -0.71 4.26 0.11
C TRP A 214 -1.14 2.84 0.49
N GLU A 215 -1.61 2.67 1.73
CA GLU A 215 -2.28 1.47 2.20
C GLU A 215 -3.68 1.45 1.58
N PHE A 216 -3.82 0.70 0.49
CA PHE A 216 -5.01 0.69 -0.35
C PHE A 216 -5.88 -0.52 -0.03
N GLY A 217 -6.91 -0.32 0.78
CA GLY A 217 -8.04 -1.24 0.90
C GLY A 217 -9.21 -0.80 0.03
N TYR A 218 -9.90 -1.77 -0.61
CA TYR A 218 -11.17 -1.52 -1.30
C TYR A 218 -12.38 -2.09 -0.56
N ASP A 219 -12.22 -2.48 0.70
CA ASP A 219 -13.27 -3.07 1.54
C ASP A 219 -14.33 -2.08 2.05
N ALA A 220 -14.12 -0.78 1.88
CA ALA A 220 -15.15 0.25 2.08
C ALA A 220 -16.23 0.26 0.98
N THR A 221 -16.06 -0.53 -0.09
CA THR A 221 -17.00 -0.63 -1.23
C THR A 221 -18.32 -1.30 -0.82
N ARG A 222 -19.40 -0.91 -1.48
CA ARG A 222 -20.72 -1.53 -1.34
C ARG A 222 -20.64 -3.05 -1.48
N GLY A 223 -21.12 -3.76 -0.46
CA GLY A 223 -21.15 -5.22 -0.42
C GLY A 223 -19.87 -5.91 0.06
N GLU A 224 -18.78 -5.17 0.32
CA GLU A 224 -17.60 -5.69 1.00
C GLU A 224 -17.81 -5.77 2.53
N TYR A 225 -16.92 -6.46 3.23
CA TYR A 225 -17.03 -6.67 4.69
C TYR A 225 -16.87 -5.38 5.51
N GLY A 226 -16.29 -4.33 4.91
CA GLY A 226 -16.06 -3.03 5.49
C GLY A 226 -17.01 -1.92 5.02
N ASP A 227 -18.06 -2.28 4.26
CA ASP A 227 -18.92 -1.38 3.48
C ASP A 227 -19.21 -0.03 4.18
N LYS A 228 -18.71 1.05 3.58
CA LYS A 228 -19.00 2.45 3.96
C LYS A 228 -19.94 3.14 2.99
N GLY A 229 -20.37 2.50 1.91
CA GLY A 229 -21.25 3.05 0.89
C GLY A 229 -20.55 3.49 -0.40
N LEU A 230 -19.24 3.24 -0.52
CA LEU A 230 -18.45 3.64 -1.70
C LEU A 230 -18.80 2.78 -2.92
N THR A 231 -18.79 3.38 -4.10
CA THR A 231 -18.83 2.61 -5.35
C THR A 231 -17.42 2.22 -5.77
N MET A 232 -17.30 1.27 -6.72
CA MET A 232 -16.01 0.90 -7.27
C MET A 232 -15.32 2.08 -7.99
N ASP A 233 -16.10 3.06 -8.49
CA ASP A 233 -15.59 4.26 -9.19
C ASP A 233 -14.90 5.26 -8.25
N CYS A 234 -15.04 5.08 -6.93
CA CYS A 234 -14.35 5.92 -5.96
C CYS A 234 -12.83 5.69 -6.00
N HIS A 235 -12.38 4.44 -6.11
CA HIS A 235 -10.96 4.06 -5.95
C HIS A 235 -10.03 4.62 -7.04
N PRO A 236 -10.41 4.61 -8.34
CA PRO A 236 -9.61 5.27 -9.38
C PRO A 236 -9.49 6.79 -9.17
N LYS A 237 -10.54 7.43 -8.62
CA LYS A 237 -10.51 8.86 -8.29
C LYS A 237 -9.59 9.15 -7.09
N LEU A 238 -9.55 8.25 -6.11
CA LEU A 238 -8.57 8.32 -5.01
C LEU A 238 -7.14 8.25 -5.55
N ALA A 239 -6.87 7.34 -6.48
CA ALA A 239 -5.55 7.22 -7.10
C ALA A 239 -5.13 8.52 -7.80
N GLY A 240 -6.04 9.20 -8.49
CA GLY A 240 -5.77 10.51 -9.09
C GLY A 240 -5.33 11.55 -8.07
N ILE A 241 -6.07 11.69 -6.96
CA ILE A 241 -5.75 12.66 -5.89
C ILE A 241 -4.38 12.35 -5.25
N ILE A 242 -4.12 11.09 -4.92
CA ILE A 242 -2.90 10.66 -4.23
C ILE A 242 -1.69 10.74 -5.16
N LYS A 243 -1.82 10.32 -6.43
CA LYS A 243 -0.77 10.47 -7.44
C LYS A 243 -0.43 11.93 -7.69
N ASP A 244 -1.44 12.79 -7.87
CA ASP A 244 -1.22 14.23 -8.05
C ASP A 244 -0.47 14.85 -6.87
N ALA A 245 -0.80 14.44 -5.64
CA ALA A 245 -0.06 14.86 -4.46
C ALA A 245 1.40 14.36 -4.51
N ALA A 246 1.62 13.08 -4.83
CA ALA A 246 2.95 12.48 -4.94
C ALA A 246 3.82 13.17 -6.01
N ASP A 247 3.27 13.44 -7.19
CA ASP A 247 3.97 14.13 -8.28
C ASP A 247 4.46 15.51 -7.83
N ARG A 248 3.64 16.25 -7.07
CA ARG A 248 3.97 17.59 -6.57
C ARG A 248 4.99 17.59 -5.45
N VAL A 249 4.89 16.66 -4.49
CA VAL A 249 5.65 16.75 -3.22
C VAL A 249 6.85 15.82 -3.16
N CYS A 250 6.81 14.67 -3.83
CA CYS A 250 7.86 13.64 -3.79
C CYS A 250 8.30 13.15 -5.17
N ARG A 251 8.01 13.90 -6.25
CA ARG A 251 8.39 13.58 -7.64
C ARG A 251 7.83 12.23 -8.11
N GLY A 252 6.60 11.93 -7.71
CA GLY A 252 5.87 10.74 -8.14
C GLY A 252 6.27 9.46 -7.40
N ARG A 253 7.11 9.54 -6.35
CA ARG A 253 7.51 8.38 -5.53
C ARG A 253 6.36 7.91 -4.65
N LEU A 254 5.45 7.18 -5.26
CA LEU A 254 4.24 6.60 -4.69
C LEU A 254 4.33 5.08 -4.75
N ILE A 255 4.05 4.42 -3.62
CA ILE A 255 3.95 2.96 -3.51
C ILE A 255 2.54 2.64 -3.02
N THR A 256 1.70 2.12 -3.90
CA THR A 256 0.38 1.61 -3.55
C THR A 256 0.52 0.17 -3.07
N ILE A 257 0.13 -0.09 -1.82
CA ILE A 257 0.20 -1.38 -1.17
C ILE A 257 -1.23 -1.91 -1.06
N LEU A 258 -1.51 -3.03 -1.71
CA LEU A 258 -2.82 -3.65 -1.54
C LEU A 258 -3.03 -4.06 -0.07
N CYS A 259 -4.16 -3.71 0.52
CA CYS A 259 -4.52 -4.07 1.90
C CYS A 259 -5.84 -4.87 1.88
N GLY A 260 -6.91 -4.35 2.46
CA GLY A 260 -8.21 -5.01 2.53
C GLY A 260 -8.99 -5.07 1.22
N GLY A 261 -10.10 -5.78 1.28
CA GLY A 261 -10.98 -6.11 0.16
C GLY A 261 -10.95 -7.60 -0.17
N SER A 262 -12.08 -8.13 -0.61
CA SER A 262 -12.29 -9.56 -0.83
C SER A 262 -12.97 -9.88 -2.17
N GLY A 263 -13.85 -8.99 -2.66
CA GLY A 263 -14.59 -9.19 -3.90
C GLY A 263 -13.69 -9.12 -5.13
N ARG A 264 -13.59 -10.25 -5.83
CA ARG A 264 -12.87 -10.38 -7.10
C ARG A 264 -13.32 -9.36 -8.14
N ALA A 265 -14.63 -9.13 -8.27
CA ALA A 265 -15.18 -8.17 -9.23
C ALA A 265 -14.75 -6.73 -8.92
N VAL A 266 -14.65 -6.37 -7.63
CA VAL A 266 -14.14 -5.06 -7.22
C VAL A 266 -12.65 -4.95 -7.52
N ALA A 267 -11.88 -5.98 -7.19
CA ALA A 267 -10.44 -6.03 -7.48
C ALA A 267 -10.14 -5.88 -8.97
N THR A 268 -10.80 -6.67 -9.83
CA THR A 268 -10.57 -6.68 -11.28
C THR A 268 -11.05 -5.41 -11.97
N TYR A 269 -12.00 -4.68 -11.39
CA TYR A 269 -12.38 -3.36 -11.88
C TYR A 269 -11.39 -2.28 -11.45
N THR A 270 -11.10 -2.22 -10.15
CA THR A 270 -10.40 -1.07 -9.53
C THR A 270 -8.88 -1.11 -9.76
N ILE A 271 -8.23 -2.25 -9.56
CA ILE A 271 -6.76 -2.34 -9.57
C ILE A 271 -6.17 -1.98 -10.95
N PRO A 272 -6.69 -2.50 -12.09
CA PRO A 272 -6.17 -2.12 -13.40
C PRO A 272 -6.30 -0.61 -13.67
N GLN A 273 -7.35 0.03 -13.17
CA GLN A 273 -7.58 1.47 -13.31
C GLN A 273 -6.60 2.30 -12.47
N ILE A 274 -6.31 1.86 -11.24
CA ILE A 274 -5.28 2.48 -10.40
C ILE A 274 -3.90 2.36 -11.06
N ILE A 275 -3.55 1.18 -11.58
CA ILE A 275 -2.26 0.97 -12.26
C ILE A 275 -2.15 1.82 -13.53
N ARG A 276 -3.22 1.95 -14.32
CA ARG A 276 -3.26 2.89 -15.46
C ARG A 276 -3.03 4.33 -15.03
N CYS A 277 -3.63 4.76 -13.92
CA CYS A 277 -3.39 6.08 -13.34
C CYS A 277 -1.90 6.26 -12.97
N LEU A 278 -1.30 5.30 -12.27
CA LEU A 278 0.13 5.33 -11.90
C LEU A 278 1.05 5.40 -13.12
N ALA A 279 0.74 4.65 -14.18
CA ALA A 279 1.53 4.54 -15.41
C ALA A 279 1.21 5.62 -16.47
N GLU A 280 0.27 6.53 -16.19
CA GLU A 280 -0.23 7.54 -17.14
C GLU A 280 -0.73 6.93 -18.47
N LEU A 281 -1.47 5.82 -18.37
CA LEU A 281 -2.10 5.15 -19.49
C LEU A 281 -3.56 5.59 -19.65
N ASP A 282 -4.10 5.50 -20.87
CA ASP A 282 -5.50 5.79 -21.14
C ASP A 282 -6.42 4.87 -20.31
N MET A 283 -7.42 5.46 -19.66
CA MET A 283 -8.44 4.74 -18.91
C MET A 283 -9.39 4.02 -19.87
N GLU A 284 -9.72 2.77 -19.60
CA GLU A 284 -10.79 2.08 -20.33
C GLU A 284 -12.15 2.66 -19.95
N ALA A 285 -13.02 2.86 -20.95
CA ALA A 285 -14.36 3.40 -20.83
C ALA A 285 -15.38 2.35 -20.32
#